data_AF-A0A433JEU4-F1
#
_entry.id   AF-A0A433JEU4-F1
#
_cell.length_a   1.000
_cell.length_b   1.000
_cell.length_c   1.000
_cell.angle_alpha   90.00
_cell.angle_beta   90.00
_cell.angle_gamma   90.00
#
_symmetry.space_group_name_H-M   'P 1'
#
loop_
_entity.id
_entity.type
_entity.pdbx_description
1 polymer ?
#
loop_
_entity_poly.entity_id
_entity_poly.type
_entity_poly.pdbx_seq_one_letter_code
_entity_poly.pdbx_strand_id
1 'polypeptide(L)'
;MRFRLAFSAIVIAAVFPFAVPGSAHAADPARSHDLTGLEVTGLLGEELGQIASVSDATNGRDATVLVEASGMLDVGHRYFTLHRSQLSPGEDEDTVTAKATAADVLRLIRNDTEVAGR
;
A
#
# COMPACT_ATOMS: atom_id res chain seq x y z
N MET A 1 -68.87 -35.25 -18.89
CA MET A 1 -68.96 -33.81 -18.52
C MET A 1 -68.40 -33.59 -17.12
N ARG A 2 -67.12 -33.24 -16.94
CA ARG A 2 -66.59 -32.64 -15.69
C ARG A 2 -65.35 -31.77 -15.96
N PHE A 3 -65.59 -30.47 -15.78
CA PHE A 3 -64.75 -29.36 -15.29
C PHE A 3 -63.31 -29.11 -15.79
N ARG A 4 -63.19 -27.88 -16.33
CA ARG A 4 -61.99 -27.11 -16.70
C ARG A 4 -61.05 -26.89 -15.51
N LEU A 5 -59.74 -26.98 -15.75
CA LEU A 5 -58.71 -26.30 -14.98
C LEU A 5 -57.76 -25.63 -15.98
N ALA A 6 -57.86 -24.30 -16.03
CA ALA A 6 -56.89 -23.43 -16.67
C ALA A 6 -55.84 -23.06 -15.61
N PHE A 7 -54.56 -23.23 -15.91
CA PHE A 7 -53.49 -22.57 -15.19
C PHE A 7 -52.49 -22.04 -16.20
N SER A 8 -52.45 -20.70 -16.29
CA SER A 8 -51.45 -19.92 -17.02
C SER A 8 -50.07 -20.22 -16.46
N ALA A 9 -49.14 -20.70 -17.30
CA ALA A 9 -47.74 -20.71 -16.97
C ALA A 9 -47.12 -19.36 -17.34
N ILE A 10 -46.65 -18.64 -16.33
CA ILE A 10 -45.86 -17.41 -16.48
C ILE A 10 -44.46 -17.81 -16.98
N VAL A 11 -44.08 -17.29 -18.16
CA VAL A 11 -42.71 -17.38 -18.69
C VAL A 11 -41.90 -16.25 -18.07
N ILE A 12 -40.98 -16.55 -17.16
CA ILE A 12 -39.94 -15.59 -16.73
C ILE A 12 -38.71 -15.84 -17.60
N ALA A 13 -38.49 -14.93 -18.55
CA ALA A 13 -37.31 -14.89 -19.38
C ALA A 13 -36.19 -14.09 -18.69
N ALA A 14 -34.97 -14.61 -18.87
CA ALA A 14 -33.69 -13.91 -18.86
C ALA A 14 -33.17 -13.33 -17.53
N VAL A 15 -32.36 -14.14 -16.82
CA VAL A 15 -31.20 -13.61 -16.10
C VAL A 15 -29.98 -13.88 -16.98
N PHE A 16 -29.46 -12.83 -17.61
CA PHE A 16 -28.16 -12.87 -18.27
C PHE A 16 -27.08 -13.08 -17.21
N PRO A 17 -26.20 -14.10 -17.31
CA PRO A 17 -24.94 -14.03 -16.61
C PRO A 17 -24.05 -13.09 -17.43
N PHE A 18 -23.99 -11.82 -17.04
CA PHE A 18 -22.83 -11.02 -17.35
C PHE A 18 -21.66 -11.59 -16.54
N ALA A 19 -21.04 -12.65 -17.06
CA ALA A 19 -19.69 -13.05 -16.69
C ALA A 19 -18.73 -12.12 -17.45
N VAL A 20 -18.39 -11.00 -16.83
CA VAL A 20 -17.31 -10.09 -17.26
C VAL A 20 -16.27 -10.13 -16.15
N PRO A 21 -15.00 -10.31 -16.53
CA PRO A 21 -14.19 -11.45 -16.14
C PRO A 21 -13.74 -11.32 -14.69
N GLY A 22 -13.67 -12.45 -13.99
CA GLY A 22 -12.73 -12.54 -12.88
C GLY A 22 -11.38 -12.15 -13.44
N SER A 23 -10.82 -11.04 -12.95
CA SER A 23 -9.44 -10.68 -13.18
C SER A 23 -8.61 -11.90 -12.85
N ALA A 24 -8.22 -12.62 -13.90
CA ALA A 24 -7.08 -13.51 -13.86
C ALA A 24 -5.94 -12.57 -13.51
N HIS A 25 -5.68 -12.46 -12.21
CA HIS A 25 -4.54 -11.75 -11.66
C HIS A 25 -3.35 -12.58 -12.12
N ALA A 26 -2.92 -12.34 -13.36
CA ALA A 26 -1.64 -12.78 -13.85
C ALA A 26 -0.67 -12.39 -12.74
N ALA A 27 -0.01 -13.39 -12.16
CA ALA A 27 1.07 -13.15 -11.22
C ALA A 27 2.14 -12.40 -12.02
N ASP A 28 2.03 -11.07 -11.99
CA ASP A 28 2.98 -10.18 -12.60
C ASP A 28 4.30 -10.39 -11.85
N PRO A 29 5.38 -10.82 -12.52
CA PRO A 29 6.69 -10.93 -11.89
C PRO A 29 7.20 -9.60 -11.33
N ALA A 30 6.57 -8.46 -11.66
CA ALA A 30 6.82 -7.17 -11.02
C ALA A 30 6.36 -7.10 -9.55
N ARG A 31 5.48 -8.00 -9.10
CA ARG A 31 4.87 -7.93 -7.76
C ARG A 31 5.85 -8.24 -6.62
N SER A 32 7.01 -8.85 -6.88
CA SER A 32 8.03 -9.08 -5.85
C SER A 32 8.83 -7.82 -5.48
N HIS A 33 8.52 -6.67 -6.08
CA HIS A 33 9.21 -5.39 -5.87
C HIS A 33 8.29 -4.26 -5.41
N ASP A 34 6.99 -4.50 -5.23
CA ASP A 34 6.08 -3.45 -4.74
C ASP A 34 6.24 -3.31 -3.23
N LEU A 35 6.79 -2.17 -2.81
CA LEU A 35 6.97 -1.85 -1.39
C LEU A 35 5.84 -1.02 -0.84
N THR A 36 4.93 -0.59 -1.71
CA THR A 36 3.83 0.29 -1.35
C THR A 36 2.91 -0.44 -0.38
N GLY A 37 2.56 0.21 0.73
CA GLY A 37 1.73 -0.36 1.78
C GLY A 37 2.48 -1.19 2.83
N LEU A 38 3.78 -1.46 2.65
CA LEU A 38 4.56 -2.16 3.69
C LEU A 38 4.78 -1.26 4.91
N GLU A 39 4.74 -1.88 6.09
CA GLU A 39 5.07 -1.23 7.35
C GLU A 39 6.59 -0.99 7.44
N VAL A 40 6.97 0.17 7.95
CA VAL A 40 8.37 0.56 8.12
C VAL A 40 8.70 0.56 9.60
N THR A 41 9.61 -0.33 10.00
CA THR A 41 10.17 -0.37 11.35
C THR A 41 11.56 0.25 11.41
N GLY A 42 11.92 0.81 12.55
CA GLY A 42 13.24 1.37 12.84
C GLY A 42 14.22 0.33 13.38
N LEU A 43 15.46 0.78 13.59
CA LEU A 43 16.55 -0.07 14.07
C LEU A 43 16.33 -0.68 15.47
N LEU A 44 15.43 -0.09 16.28
CA LEU A 44 15.11 -0.56 17.62
C LEU A 44 13.74 -1.27 17.66
N GLY A 45 13.17 -1.59 16.49
CA GLY A 45 11.85 -2.20 16.37
C GLY A 45 10.69 -1.22 16.54
N GLU A 46 10.95 0.09 16.53
CA GLU A 46 9.91 1.10 16.59
C GLU A 46 9.15 1.23 15.26
N GLU A 47 7.83 1.48 15.31
CA GLU A 47 7.06 1.79 14.10
C GLU A 47 7.38 3.20 13.61
N LEU A 48 7.82 3.31 12.35
CA LEU A 48 8.10 4.59 11.68
C LEU A 48 6.96 5.02 10.76
N GLY A 49 6.09 4.09 10.37
CA GLY A 49 4.90 4.33 9.56
C GLY A 49 4.78 3.38 8.37
N GLN A 50 4.24 3.85 7.25
CA GLN A 50 3.92 3.01 6.08
C GLN A 50 4.46 3.62 4.79
N ILE A 51 4.92 2.77 3.86
CA ILE A 51 5.36 3.23 2.54
C ILE A 51 4.15 3.71 1.72
N ALA A 52 4.11 5.00 1.42
CA ALA A 52 3.06 5.62 0.63
C ALA A 52 3.31 5.52 -0.89
N SER A 53 4.57 5.59 -1.31
CA SER A 53 4.94 5.39 -2.72
C SER A 53 6.45 5.13 -2.90
N VAL A 54 6.80 4.55 -4.03
CA VAL A 54 8.19 4.37 -4.48
C VAL A 54 8.37 5.09 -5.80
N SER A 55 9.43 5.90 -5.90
CA SER A 55 9.83 6.59 -7.11
C SER A 55 11.17 6.05 -7.59
N ASP A 56 11.16 5.35 -8.71
CA ASP A 56 12.38 4.85 -9.35
C ASP A 56 13.19 6.01 -9.92
N ALA A 57 14.51 5.93 -9.78
CA ALA A 57 15.38 6.86 -10.47
C ALA A 57 15.60 6.43 -11.91
N THR A 58 15.35 7.34 -12.86
CA THR A 58 15.41 7.10 -14.31
C THR A 58 16.80 6.75 -14.86
N ASN A 59 17.84 6.79 -14.04
CA ASN A 59 19.24 6.59 -14.41
C ASN A 59 19.93 5.47 -13.63
N GLY A 60 19.17 4.51 -13.08
CA GLY A 60 19.73 3.41 -12.28
C GLY A 60 20.31 3.86 -10.95
N ARG A 61 19.98 5.09 -10.50
CA ARG A 61 20.23 5.51 -9.12
C ARG A 61 19.25 4.81 -8.18
N ASP A 62 19.58 4.87 -6.90
CA ASP A 62 18.75 4.28 -5.85
C ASP A 62 17.35 4.89 -5.82
N ALA A 63 16.33 4.04 -5.71
CA ALA A 63 14.94 4.48 -5.68
C ALA A 63 14.68 5.29 -4.41
N THR A 64 13.81 6.28 -4.53
CA THR A 64 13.34 7.09 -3.39
C THR A 64 12.02 6.53 -2.91
N VAL A 65 11.91 6.30 -1.61
CA VAL A 65 10.73 5.75 -0.95
C VAL A 65 10.12 6.85 -0.10
N LEU A 66 8.85 7.16 -0.36
CA LEU A 66 8.07 8.09 0.44
C LEU A 66 7.34 7.29 1.53
N VAL A 67 7.56 7.67 2.78
CA VAL A 67 6.96 7.04 3.95
C VAL A 67 6.02 8.03 4.62
N GLU A 68 4.78 7.63 4.85
CA GLU A 68 3.87 8.31 5.75
C GLU A 68 4.24 7.93 7.17
N ALA A 69 4.48 8.91 8.04
CA ALA A 69 4.86 8.68 9.44
C ALA A 69 3.66 8.28 10.33
N SER A 70 2.79 7.40 9.82
CA SER A 70 1.48 7.06 10.39
C SER A 70 1.53 6.25 11.70
N GLY A 71 2.71 5.83 12.16
CA GLY A 71 2.91 5.09 13.42
C GLY A 71 3.63 5.87 14.53
N MET A 72 4.09 7.09 14.23
CA MET A 72 4.92 7.87 15.15
C MET A 72 4.09 8.81 16.01
N LEU A 73 4.19 8.67 17.33
CA LEU A 73 3.54 9.57 18.30
C LEU A 73 4.00 11.04 18.08
N ASP A 74 3.05 11.98 18.18
CA ASP A 74 3.24 13.43 18.03
C ASP A 74 3.73 13.93 16.66
N VAL A 75 3.75 13.08 15.62
CA VAL A 75 4.15 13.49 14.27
C VAL A 75 2.96 13.98 13.43
N GLY A 76 1.81 13.31 13.54
CA GLY A 76 0.64 13.57 12.70
C GLY A 76 0.84 13.14 11.24
N HIS A 77 0.07 13.71 10.31
CA HIS A 77 0.19 13.42 8.87
C HIS A 77 1.41 14.11 8.27
N ARG A 78 2.58 13.50 8.47
CA ARG A 78 3.84 13.92 7.86
C ARG A 78 4.41 12.81 7.01
N TYR A 79 5.21 13.23 6.05
CA TYR A 79 5.93 12.33 5.18
C TYR A 79 7.42 12.59 5.30
N PHE A 80 8.21 11.54 5.11
CA PHE A 80 9.65 11.65 4.97
C PHE A 80 10.12 10.70 3.88
N THR A 81 11.30 10.98 3.33
CA THR A 81 11.87 10.18 2.25
C THR A 81 13.07 9.37 2.74
N LEU A 82 13.13 8.13 2.29
CA LEU A 82 14.28 7.24 2.44
C LEU A 82 14.76 6.78 1.06
N HIS A 83 15.98 6.27 1.00
CA HIS A 83 16.48 5.54 -0.14
C HIS A 83 16.20 4.05 0.01
N ARG A 84 15.93 3.35 -1.09
CA ARG A 84 15.65 1.90 -1.05
C ARG A 84 16.81 1.09 -0.47
N SER A 85 18.07 1.49 -0.67
CA SER A 85 19.24 0.85 -0.03
C SER A 85 19.31 1.00 1.50
N GLN A 86 18.51 1.91 2.07
CA GLN A 86 18.36 2.06 3.51
C GLN A 86 17.32 1.10 4.09
N LEU A 87 16.60 0.35 3.24
CA LEU A 87 15.61 -0.62 3.67
C LEU A 87 16.20 -2.04 3.58
N SER A 88 15.85 -2.85 4.57
CA SER A 88 16.07 -4.29 4.60
C SER A 88 14.72 -4.99 4.76
N PRO A 89 14.57 -6.26 4.34
CA PRO A 89 13.40 -7.06 4.71
C PRO A 89 13.22 -7.07 6.24
N GLY A 90 11.98 -6.91 6.70
CA GLY A 90 11.62 -6.99 8.11
C GLY A 90 11.45 -8.43 8.60
N GLU A 91 10.99 -8.58 9.84
CA GLU A 91 10.72 -9.90 10.44
C GLU A 91 9.47 -10.56 9.84
N ASP A 92 8.46 -9.76 9.49
CA ASP A 92 7.22 -10.20 8.85
C ASP A 92 7.22 -9.94 7.34
N GLU A 93 6.36 -10.66 6.61
CA GLU A 93 6.24 -10.54 5.13
C GLU A 93 5.85 -9.12 4.67
N ASP A 94 5.06 -8.42 5.49
CA ASP A 94 4.53 -7.09 5.17
C ASP A 94 5.35 -5.93 5.77
N THR A 95 6.56 -6.21 6.27
CA THR A 95 7.39 -5.25 7.01
C THR A 95 8.75 -5.05 6.36
N VAL A 96 9.26 -3.83 6.42
CA VAL A 96 10.65 -3.48 6.09
C VAL A 96 11.31 -2.74 7.24
N THR A 97 12.60 -2.99 7.45
CA THR A 97 13.38 -2.28 8.46
C THR A 97 14.21 -1.19 7.81
N ALA A 98 14.03 0.05 8.26
CA ALA A 98 14.84 1.19 7.87
C ALA A 98 16.11 1.29 8.72
N LYS A 99 17.22 1.70 8.09
CA LYS A 99 18.48 2.07 8.77
C LYS A 99 18.39 3.45 9.46
N ALA A 100 17.34 3.67 10.24
CA ALA A 100 17.07 4.90 10.98
C ALA A 100 16.32 4.57 12.27
N THR A 101 16.42 5.47 13.26
CA THR A 101 15.56 5.44 14.44
C THR A 101 14.40 6.42 14.32
N ALA A 102 13.35 6.28 15.15
CA ALA A 102 12.29 7.29 15.24
C ALA A 102 12.85 8.67 15.60
N ALA A 103 13.88 8.74 16.45
CA ALA A 103 14.53 9.99 16.81
C ALA A 103 15.21 10.66 15.59
N ASP A 104 15.83 9.87 14.72
CA ASP A 104 16.41 10.37 13.47
C ASP A 104 15.36 10.90 12.50
N VAL A 105 14.25 10.16 12.34
CA VAL A 105 13.13 10.56 11.49
C VAL A 105 12.48 11.85 12.01
N LEU A 106 12.25 11.96 13.32
CA LEU A 106 11.72 13.18 13.94
C LEU A 106 12.62 14.39 13.69
N ARG A 107 13.94 14.20 13.75
CA ARG A 107 14.91 15.26 13.45
C ARG A 107 14.86 15.67 11.98
N LEU A 108 14.73 14.71 11.07
CA LEU A 108 14.58 14.96 9.63
C LEU A 108 13.31 15.78 9.33
N ILE A 109 12.15 15.33 9.83
CA ILE A 109 10.86 15.99 9.60
C ILE A 109 10.86 17.43 10.13
N ARG A 110 11.45 17.65 11.32
CA ARG A 110 11.55 19.01 11.89
C ARG A 110 12.41 19.92 11.02
N ASN A 111 13.58 19.45 10.59
CA ASN A 111 14.49 20.23 9.74
C ASN A 111 13.84 20.60 8.39
N ASP A 112 13.15 19.66 7.75
CA ASP A 112 12.45 19.94 6.48
C ASP A 112 11.33 20.98 6.65
N THR A 113 10.63 20.93 7.78
CA THR A 113 9.58 21.90 8.11
C THR A 113 10.17 23.30 8.33
N GLU A 114 11.35 23.41 8.95
CA GLU A 114 12.03 24.70 9.19
C GLU A 114 12.53 25.36 7.89
N VAL A 115 12.96 24.57 6.89
CA VAL A 115 13.41 25.12 5.60
C VAL A 115 12.24 25.67 4.77
N ALA A 116 11.06 25.04 4.83
CA ALA A 116 9.88 25.48 4.07
C ALA A 116 9.20 26.74 4.63
N GLY A 117 9.54 27.17 5.85
CA GLY A 117 8.93 28.32 6.51
C GLY A 117 9.66 29.66 6.33
N ARG A 118 10.67 29.72 5.45
CA ARG A 118 11.55 30.89 5.24
C ARG A 118 11.37 31.48 3.85
#